data_AF-A0A948FR09-F1
#
_entry.id   AF-A0A948FR09-F1
#
_cell.length_a   1.000
_cell.length_b   1.000
_cell.length_c   1.000
_cell.angle_alpha   90.00
_cell.angle_beta   90.00
_cell.angle_gamma   90.00
#
_symmetry.space_group_name_H-M   'P 1'
#
loop_
_entity.id
_entity.type
_entity.pdbx_description
1 polymer ?
#
loop_
_entity_poly.entity_id
_entity_poly.type
_entity_poly.pdbx_seq_one_letter_code
_entity_poly.pdbx_strand_id
1 'polypeptide(L)'
;MYAQLTSFLEHLQRKFDLKFDYEMVNNYDFYKDMSYLRFLSEVGKYITVNTMISKESVKKRIEDPEKSISYAEFSYMLIQGYDFVHLFEKEDVKLQLGGSDQRGNVVTGIEIIRKKFDKEAFALTIPLITDSTGKKF
;
A
#
# COMPACT_ATOMS: atom_id res chain seq x y z
N MET A 1 -18.40 4.45 -3.73
CA MET A 1 -17.05 4.61 -3.16
C MET A 1 -16.59 6.06 -3.20
N TYR A 2 -16.39 6.67 -4.38
CA TYR A 2 -15.96 8.08 -4.51
C TYR A 2 -16.81 9.08 -3.72
N ALA A 3 -18.15 8.98 -3.80
CA ALA A 3 -19.05 9.88 -3.06
C ALA A 3 -18.87 9.84 -1.52
N GLN A 4 -18.57 8.67 -0.95
CA GLN A 4 -18.31 8.53 0.49
C GLN A 4 -16.97 9.16 0.87
N LEU A 5 -15.94 8.99 0.04
CA LEU A 5 -14.61 9.56 0.28
C LEU A 5 -14.64 11.10 0.20
N THR A 6 -15.30 11.63 -0.83
CA THR A 6 -15.52 13.08 -0.99
C THR A 6 -16.24 13.66 0.23
N SER A 7 -17.36 13.04 0.63
CA SER A 7 -18.11 13.48 1.81
C SER A 7 -17.28 13.46 3.09
N PHE A 8 -16.40 12.46 3.25
CA PHE A 8 -15.47 12.38 4.38
C PHE A 8 -14.43 13.50 4.35
N LEU A 9 -13.79 13.77 3.20
CA LEU A 9 -12.79 14.82 3.05
C LEU A 9 -13.39 16.21 3.28
N GLU A 10 -14.56 16.49 2.70
CA GLU A 10 -15.31 17.73 2.94
C GLU A 10 -15.69 17.90 4.42
N HIS A 11 -16.08 16.80 5.08
CA HIS A 11 -16.34 16.82 6.51
C HIS A 11 -15.09 17.18 7.33
N LEU A 12 -13.92 16.60 7.00
CA LEU A 12 -12.66 16.93 7.67
C LEU A 12 -12.29 18.40 7.49
N GLN A 13 -12.37 18.91 6.26
CA GLN A 13 -12.09 20.33 5.96
C GLN A 13 -12.98 21.25 6.78
N ARG A 14 -14.29 20.98 6.82
CA ARG A 14 -15.25 21.77 7.61
C ARG A 14 -15.04 21.65 9.12
N LYS A 15 -14.79 20.43 9.63
CA LYS A 15 -14.70 20.17 11.07
C LYS A 15 -13.45 20.79 11.71
N PHE A 16 -12.36 20.82 10.96
CA PHE A 16 -11.05 21.28 11.46
C PHE A 16 -10.60 22.62 10.84
N ASP A 17 -11.47 23.28 10.07
CA ASP A 17 -11.16 24.52 9.33
C ASP A 17 -9.87 24.40 8.49
N LEU A 18 -9.72 23.26 7.81
CA LEU A 18 -8.57 22.95 6.97
C LEU A 18 -8.86 23.30 5.51
N LYS A 19 -7.85 23.83 4.82
CA LYS A 19 -7.87 24.03 3.37
C LYS A 19 -6.73 23.23 2.75
N PHE A 20 -7.08 22.27 1.91
CA PHE A 20 -6.14 21.46 1.15
C PHE A 20 -6.81 20.97 -0.14
N ASP A 21 -6.02 20.81 -1.18
CA ASP A 21 -6.47 20.14 -2.40
C ASP A 21 -6.25 18.63 -2.27
N TYR A 22 -7.05 17.86 -2.99
CA TYR A 22 -6.93 16.41 -3.03
C TYR A 22 -7.26 15.89 -4.42
N GLU A 23 -6.65 14.76 -4.75
CA GLU A 23 -6.94 14.01 -5.97
C GLU A 23 -7.33 12.59 -5.62
N MET A 24 -8.37 12.09 -6.30
CA MET A 24 -8.82 10.71 -6.15
C MET A 24 -8.29 9.89 -7.32
N VAL A 25 -7.33 9.01 -7.03
CA VAL A 25 -6.70 8.15 -8.04
C VAL A 25 -7.27 6.74 -7.96
N ASN A 26 -7.45 6.10 -9.12
CA ASN A 26 -7.79 4.68 -9.22
C ASN A 26 -6.59 3.90 -9.77
N ASN A 27 -6.09 2.91 -9.03
CA ASN A 27 -4.96 2.12 -9.50
C ASN A 27 -5.27 1.29 -10.76
N TYR A 28 -6.55 1.01 -11.01
CA TYR A 28 -6.99 0.39 -12.26
C TYR A 28 -6.52 1.17 -13.49
N ASP A 29 -6.45 2.49 -13.42
CA ASP A 29 -6.09 3.32 -14.58
C ASP A 29 -4.67 3.10 -15.09
N PHE A 30 -3.74 2.71 -14.21
CA PHE A 30 -2.38 2.37 -14.63
C PHE A 30 -2.13 0.86 -14.77
N TYR A 31 -2.99 0.00 -14.21
CA TYR A 31 -2.89 -1.45 -14.42
C TYR A 31 -3.61 -1.94 -15.66
N LYS A 32 -4.69 -1.30 -16.12
CA LYS A 32 -5.50 -1.77 -17.26
C LYS A 32 -4.69 -1.97 -18.54
N ASP A 33 -3.63 -1.16 -18.72
CA ASP A 33 -2.72 -1.22 -19.87
C ASP A 33 -1.37 -1.90 -19.55
N MET A 34 -1.22 -2.46 -18.34
CA MET A 34 -0.01 -3.14 -17.91
C MET A 34 -0.12 -4.65 -18.16
N SER A 35 0.70 -5.17 -19.07
CA SER A 35 0.83 -6.61 -19.24
C SER A 35 1.50 -7.24 -18.02
N TYR A 36 1.19 -8.52 -17.76
CA TYR A 36 1.81 -9.26 -16.67
C TYR A 36 3.34 -9.32 -16.77
N LEU A 37 3.89 -9.48 -17.99
CA LEU A 37 5.34 -9.47 -18.21
C LEU A 37 5.95 -8.10 -17.87
N ARG A 38 5.25 -7.01 -18.19
CA ARG A 38 5.66 -5.66 -17.79
C ARG A 38 5.61 -5.49 -16.27
N PHE A 39 4.58 -6.02 -15.61
CA PHE A 39 4.51 -5.99 -14.15
C PHE A 39 5.72 -6.70 -13.50
N LEU A 40 6.10 -7.87 -14.01
CA LEU A 40 7.28 -8.59 -13.51
C LEU A 40 8.58 -7.80 -13.71
N SER A 41 8.74 -7.09 -14.84
CA SER A 41 9.95 -6.31 -15.12
C SER A 41 9.99 -4.95 -14.42
N GLU A 42 8.84 -4.32 -14.15
CA GLU A 42 8.72 -3.03 -13.49
C GLU A 42 8.66 -3.14 -11.96
N VAL A 43 8.19 -4.27 -11.44
CA VAL A 43 7.89 -4.45 -10.01
C VAL A 43 8.57 -5.70 -9.46
N GLY A 44 8.28 -6.86 -10.07
CA GLY A 44 8.68 -8.17 -9.54
C GLY A 44 10.18 -8.34 -9.34
N LYS A 45 11.01 -7.77 -10.23
CA LYS A 45 12.48 -7.88 -10.13
C LYS A 45 13.10 -7.21 -8.90
N TYR A 46 12.39 -6.28 -8.25
CA TYR A 46 12.95 -5.51 -7.14
C TYR A 46 12.76 -6.19 -5.78
N ILE A 47 11.83 -7.13 -5.67
CA ILE A 47 11.47 -7.77 -4.39
C ILE A 47 11.69 -9.28 -4.51
N THR A 48 12.52 -9.82 -3.62
CA THR A 48 12.82 -11.26 -3.63
C THR A 48 11.71 -12.06 -2.94
N VAL A 49 11.53 -13.31 -3.34
CA VAL A 49 10.60 -14.23 -2.68
C VAL A 49 10.93 -14.39 -1.19
N ASN A 50 12.22 -14.48 -0.82
CA ASN A 50 12.64 -14.53 0.58
C ASN A 50 12.16 -13.29 1.37
N THR A 51 12.28 -12.09 0.78
CA THR A 51 11.75 -10.86 1.38
C THR A 51 10.24 -10.94 1.58
N MET A 52 9.50 -11.41 0.58
CA MET A 52 8.04 -11.52 0.66
C MET A 52 7.60 -12.49 1.76
N ILE A 53 8.23 -13.67 1.85
CA ILE A 53 7.92 -14.69 2.86
C ILE A 53 8.30 -14.22 4.27
N SER A 54 9.33 -13.39 4.41
CA SER A 54 9.77 -12.88 5.72
C SER A 54 8.79 -11.90 6.38
N LYS A 55 7.85 -11.31 5.61
CA LYS A 55 6.86 -10.39 6.16
C LYS A 55 5.95 -11.13 7.13
N GLU A 56 5.74 -10.57 8.32
CA GLU A 56 5.00 -11.22 9.40
C GLU A 56 3.59 -11.70 9.01
N SER A 57 2.87 -10.90 8.21
CA SER A 57 1.52 -11.25 7.71
C SER A 57 1.52 -12.48 6.79
N VAL A 58 2.59 -12.67 6.01
CA VAL A 58 2.74 -13.81 5.09
C VAL A 58 3.30 -15.01 5.84
N LYS A 59 4.35 -14.80 6.65
CA LYS A 59 4.98 -15.83 7.46
C LYS A 59 3.97 -16.59 8.31
N LYS A 60 3.11 -15.88 9.05
CA LYS A 60 2.07 -16.49 9.90
C LYS A 60 1.07 -17.34 9.12
N ARG A 61 0.82 -17.04 7.85
CA ARG A 61 -0.08 -17.84 7.00
C ARG A 61 0.60 -19.07 6.44
N ILE A 62 1.87 -18.96 6.04
CA ILE A 62 2.64 -20.09 5.50
C ILE A 62 2.97 -21.11 6.59
N GLU A 63 3.23 -20.67 7.83
CA GLU A 63 3.56 -21.54 8.95
C GLU A 63 2.34 -22.27 9.54
N ASP A 64 1.11 -21.82 9.24
CA ASP A 64 -0.12 -22.42 9.72
C ASP A 64 -0.54 -23.54 8.75
N PRO A 65 -0.47 -24.83 9.15
CA PRO A 65 -0.73 -25.96 8.25
C PRO A 65 -2.14 -25.99 7.66
N GLU A 66 -3.10 -25.34 8.33
CA GLU A 66 -4.50 -25.27 7.91
C GLU A 66 -4.77 -24.06 6.99
N LYS A 67 -3.79 -23.15 6.84
CA LYS A 67 -3.93 -21.97 6.00
C LYS A 67 -3.02 -22.05 4.79
N SER A 68 -3.62 -21.88 3.62
CA SER A 68 -2.89 -21.60 2.39
C SER A 68 -2.89 -20.10 2.10
N ILE A 69 -1.94 -19.66 1.29
CA ILE A 69 -1.94 -18.36 0.64
C ILE A 69 -1.89 -18.57 -0.86
N SER A 70 -2.88 -18.06 -1.58
CA SER A 70 -2.90 -18.12 -3.02
C SER A 70 -1.83 -17.20 -3.62
N TYR A 71 -1.42 -17.47 -4.86
CA TYR A 71 -0.49 -16.59 -5.58
C TYR A 71 -1.05 -15.16 -5.72
N ALA A 72 -2.36 -15.02 -5.89
CA ALA A 72 -3.02 -13.70 -5.96
C ALA A 72 -2.86 -12.92 -4.65
N GLU A 73 -3.11 -13.55 -3.50
CA GLU A 73 -2.91 -12.93 -2.20
C GLU A 73 -1.44 -12.63 -1.92
N PHE A 74 -0.54 -13.55 -2.29
CA PHE A 74 0.90 -13.35 -2.13
C PHE A 74 1.42 -12.17 -2.97
N SER A 75 0.87 -12.00 -4.18
CA SER A 75 1.25 -10.93 -5.11
C SER A 75 0.72 -9.54 -4.71
N TYR A 76 -0.26 -9.47 -3.81
CA TYR A 76 -0.91 -8.21 -3.44
C TYR A 76 0.07 -7.15 -2.91
N MET A 77 1.11 -7.56 -2.17
CA MET A 77 2.10 -6.62 -1.66
C MET A 77 2.90 -5.92 -2.77
N LEU A 78 3.05 -6.57 -3.93
CA LEU A 78 3.74 -6.01 -5.09
C LEU A 78 2.83 -5.01 -5.80
N ILE A 79 1.54 -5.32 -5.91
CA ILE A 79 0.52 -4.40 -6.45
C ILE A 79 0.47 -3.13 -5.59
N GLN A 80 0.24 -3.26 -4.28
CA GLN A 80 0.20 -2.09 -3.39
C GLN A 80 1.53 -1.33 -3.33
N GLY A 81 2.66 -2.04 -3.41
CA GLY A 81 3.97 -1.41 -3.50
C GLY A 81 4.13 -0.58 -4.78
N TYR A 82 3.65 -1.09 -5.92
CA TYR A 82 3.71 -0.36 -7.18
C TYR A 82 2.75 0.83 -7.25
N ASP A 83 1.62 0.80 -6.54
CA ASP A 83 0.75 1.97 -6.42
C ASP A 83 1.54 3.18 -5.88
N PHE A 84 2.37 2.96 -4.86
CA PHE A 84 3.23 4.02 -4.32
C PHE A 84 4.35 4.41 -5.30
N VAL A 85 4.97 3.45 -5.98
CA VAL A 85 6.00 3.72 -7.00
C VAL A 85 5.45 4.58 -8.13
N HIS A 86 4.23 4.29 -8.60
CA HIS A 86 3.56 5.04 -9.66
C HIS A 86 3.27 6.48 -9.21
N LEU A 87 2.65 6.66 -8.05
CA LEU A 87 2.34 7.99 -7.50
C LEU A 87 3.61 8.78 -7.17
N PHE A 88 4.68 8.13 -6.73
CA PHE A 88 5.96 8.76 -6.50
C PHE A 88 6.60 9.29 -7.79
N GLU A 89 6.50 8.50 -8.88
CA GLU A 89 7.10 8.84 -10.17
C GLU A 89 6.28 9.89 -10.94
N LYS A 90 4.94 9.77 -10.93
CA LYS A 90 4.04 10.59 -11.75
C LYS A 90 3.51 11.81 -11.02
N GLU A 91 3.24 11.70 -9.73
CA GLU A 91 2.55 12.72 -8.93
C GLU A 91 3.41 13.26 -7.78
N ASP A 92 4.71 12.95 -7.77
CA ASP A 92 5.69 13.37 -6.76
C ASP A 92 5.34 13.01 -5.30
N VAL A 93 4.47 12.01 -5.08
CA VAL A 93 4.06 11.60 -3.73
C VAL A 93 5.25 10.99 -2.97
N LYS A 94 5.63 11.59 -1.83
CA LYS A 94 6.79 11.15 -1.00
C LYS A 94 6.44 10.42 0.28
N LEU A 95 5.18 10.48 0.72
CA LEU A 95 4.72 9.90 1.98
C LEU A 95 3.47 9.06 1.75
N GLN A 96 3.49 7.83 2.24
CA GLN A 96 2.31 6.96 2.29
C GLN A 96 1.80 6.81 3.72
N LEU A 97 0.50 7.03 3.90
CA LEU A 97 -0.22 6.87 5.16
C LEU A 97 -1.00 5.56 5.15
N GLY A 98 -1.07 4.87 6.29
CA GLY A 98 -1.87 3.64 6.42
C GLY A 98 -2.09 3.21 7.87
N GLY A 99 -2.92 2.19 8.07
CA GLY A 99 -3.06 1.54 9.38
C GLY A 99 -1.81 0.72 9.74
N SER A 100 -1.63 0.43 11.04
CA SER A 100 -0.49 -0.38 11.52
C SER A 100 -0.43 -1.79 10.93
N ASP A 101 -1.58 -2.34 10.51
CA ASP A 101 -1.71 -3.60 9.79
C ASP A 101 -1.19 -3.55 8.35
N GLN A 102 -1.13 -2.36 7.74
CA GLN A 102 -0.66 -2.15 6.37
C GLN A 102 0.85 -1.92 6.26
N ARG A 103 1.57 -1.85 7.40
CA ARG A 103 3.01 -1.56 7.45
C ARG A 103 3.82 -2.41 6.48
N GLY A 104 3.52 -3.71 6.43
CA GLY A 104 4.25 -4.65 5.57
C GLY A 104 4.21 -4.27 4.09
N ASN A 105 3.04 -3.87 3.58
CA ASN A 105 2.86 -3.56 2.16
C ASN A 105 3.41 -2.18 1.81
N VAL A 106 3.22 -1.19 2.68
CA VAL A 106 3.75 0.17 2.50
C VAL A 106 5.28 0.17 2.40
N VAL A 107 5.96 -0.63 3.24
CA VAL A 107 7.42 -0.76 3.18
C VAL A 107 7.90 -1.35 1.85
N THR A 108 7.11 -2.20 1.19
CA THR A 108 7.43 -2.73 -0.14
C THR A 108 7.56 -1.60 -1.17
N GLY A 109 6.65 -0.62 -1.15
CA GLY A 109 6.71 0.53 -2.05
C GLY A 109 7.99 1.35 -1.86
N ILE A 110 8.35 1.64 -0.60
CA ILE A 110 9.61 2.35 -0.27
C ILE A 110 10.82 1.57 -0.79
N GLU A 111 10.85 0.26 -0.59
CA GLU A 111 11.96 -0.58 -1.04
C GLU A 111 12.11 -0.56 -2.57
N ILE A 112 11.01 -0.60 -3.31
CA ILE A 112 11.03 -0.50 -4.77
C ILE A 112 11.51 0.89 -5.20
N ILE A 113 11.01 1.97 -4.60
CA ILE A 113 11.44 3.35 -4.91
C ILE A 113 12.94 3.50 -4.72
N ARG A 114 13.47 3.03 -3.58
CA ARG A 114 14.91 3.06 -3.30
C ARG A 114 15.70 2.28 -4.35
N LYS A 115 15.29 1.06 -4.68
CA LYS A 115 16.00 0.20 -5.64
C LYS A 115 15.89 0.67 -7.09
N LYS A 116 14.76 1.26 -7.48
CA LYS A 116 14.47 1.68 -8.86
C LYS A 116 14.98 3.08 -9.18
N PHE A 117 14.87 4.01 -8.24
CA PHE A 117 15.14 5.42 -8.48
C PHE A 117 16.30 5.99 -7.67
N ASP A 118 16.85 5.22 -6.72
CA ASP A 118 17.87 5.70 -5.77
C ASP A 118 17.42 6.95 -5.00
N LYS A 119 16.15 6.93 -4.54
CA LYS A 119 15.50 8.02 -3.82
C LYS A 119 14.85 7.55 -2.53
N GLU A 120 14.63 8.49 -1.63
CA GLU A 120 13.92 8.26 -0.37
C GLU A 120 12.41 8.49 -0.51
N ALA A 121 11.64 7.65 0.18
CA ALA A 121 10.21 7.75 0.36
C ALA A 121 9.85 7.31 1.78
N PHE A 122 8.75 7.84 2.31
CA PHE A 122 8.40 7.72 3.71
C PHE A 122 7.07 7.02 3.91
N ALA A 123 6.91 6.43 5.09
CA ALA A 123 5.69 5.79 5.51
C ALA A 123 5.34 6.22 6.93
N LEU A 124 4.07 6.52 7.16
CA LEU A 124 3.54 6.77 8.49
C LEU A 124 2.36 5.83 8.72
N THR A 125 2.47 5.01 9.75
CA THR A 125 1.38 4.12 10.17
C THR A 125 0.70 4.62 11.42
N ILE A 126 -0.62 4.68 11.38
CA ILE A 126 -1.47 5.06 12.52
C ILE A 126 -1.85 3.78 13.28
N PRO A 127 -1.78 3.77 14.63
CA PRO A 127 -2.18 2.60 15.42
C PRO A 127 -3.64 2.21 15.16
N LEU A 128 -3.92 0.92 15.23
CA LEU A 128 -5.30 0.41 15.23
C LEU A 128 -6.08 1.03 16.40
N ILE A 129 -7.26 1.57 16.09
CA ILE A 129 -8.17 2.06 17.12
C ILE A 129 -8.87 0.85 17.74
N THR A 130 -8.62 0.64 19.03
CA THR A 130 -9.25 -0.42 19.83
C THR A 130 -10.13 0.19 20.90
N ASP A 131 -11.23 -0.47 21.23
CA ASP A 131 -12.01 -0.12 22.43
C ASP A 131 -11.26 -0.46 23.72
N SER A 132 -11.84 -0.08 24.86
CA SER A 132 -11.27 -0.36 26.19
C SER A 132 -11.16 -1.85 26.52
N THR A 133 -11.79 -2.72 25.73
CA THR A 133 -11.74 -4.18 25.86
C THR A 133 -10.71 -4.82 24.92
N GLY A 134 -10.03 -4.02 24.09
CA GLY A 134 -9.06 -4.48 23.09
C GLY A 134 -9.68 -4.99 21.79
N LYS A 135 -11.00 -4.84 21.62
CA LYS A 135 -11.68 -5.21 20.37
C LYS A 135 -11.47 -4.10 19.33
N LYS A 136 -11.22 -4.47 18.08
CA LYS A 136 -11.14 -3.51 16.97
C LYS A 136 -12.50 -2.81 16.80
N PHE A 137 -12.47 -1.49 16.68
CA PHE A 137 -13.60 -0.69 16.20
C PHE A 137 -13.90 -0.96 14.72
#